data_AF-A0A1B7T7C1-F1
#
_entry.id   AF-A0A1B7T7C1-F1
#
_cell.length_a   1.000
_cell.length_b   1.000
_cell.length_c   1.000
_cell.angle_alpha   90.00
_cell.angle_beta   90.00
_cell.angle_gamma   90.00
#
_symmetry.space_group_name_H-M   'P 1'
#
loop_
_entity.id
_entity.type
_entity.pdbx_description
1 polymer ?
#
loop_
_entity_poly.entity_id
_entity_poly.type
_entity_poly.pdbx_seq_one_letter_code
_entity_poly.pdbx_strand_id
1 'polypeptide(L)' 'MARATKGTLIKCDPSIKQLILKLNVESNNNIILQNIDNSYNNNEQESILLIDGVYLDFLKMELDRLLSKNIYEEEEENL' A
#
# COMPACT_ATOMS: atom_id res chain seq x y z
N MET A 1 7.60 -20.08 -20.81
CA MET A 1 6.18 -19.75 -21.05
C MET A 1 5.90 -18.40 -20.42
N ALA A 2 5.31 -17.46 -21.16
CA ALA A 2 4.94 -16.16 -20.60
C ALA A 2 3.69 -16.31 -19.72
N ARG A 3 3.71 -15.75 -18.51
CA ARG A 3 2.56 -15.68 -17.60
C ARG A 3 2.26 -14.21 -17.34
N ALA A 4 1.05 -13.78 -17.67
CA ALA A 4 0.56 -12.43 -17.40
C ALA A 4 -0.59 -12.53 -16.39
N THR A 5 -0.50 -11.75 -15.31
CA THR A 5 -1.56 -11.63 -14.31
C THR A 5 -2.10 -10.21 -14.37
N LYS A 6 -3.42 -10.05 -14.54
CA LYS A 6 -4.07 -8.73 -14.46
C LYS A 6 -4.09 -8.29 -13.00
N GLY A 7 -3.77 -7.01 -12.76
CA GLY A 7 -3.84 -6.39 -11.45
C GLY A 7 -3.61 -4.89 -11.57
N THR A 8 -3.59 -4.21 -10.44
CA THR A 8 -3.27 -2.78 -10.36
C THR A 8 -1.88 -2.61 -9.79
N LEU A 9 -1.03 -1.85 -10.49
CA LEU A 9 0.29 -1.49 -10.02
C LEU A 9 0.19 -0.23 -9.15
N ILE A 10 0.71 -0.31 -7.93
CA ILE A 10 0.80 0.81 -7.00
C ILE A 10 2.27 1.12 -6.75
N LYS A 11 2.67 2.35 -7.02
CA LYS A 11 3.94 2.92 -6.55
C LYS A 11 3.63 3.84 -5.37
N CYS A 12 4.31 3.62 -4.27
CA CYS A 12 4.15 4.39 -3.04
C CYS A 12 5.49 4.53 -2.32
N ASP A 13 5.53 5.35 -1.28
CA ASP A 13 6.66 5.41 -0.36
C ASP A 13 6.67 4.20 0.61
N PRO A 14 7.80 3.94 1.29
CA PRO A 14 7.92 2.82 2.22
C PRO A 14 6.91 2.84 3.37
N SER A 15 6.47 4.02 3.83
CA SER A 15 5.55 4.15 4.97
C SER A 15 4.14 3.74 4.59
N ILE A 16 3.64 4.21 3.44
CA ILE A 16 2.35 3.81 2.88
C ILE A 16 2.34 2.31 2.55
N LYS A 17 3.46 1.77 2.05
CA LYS A 17 3.59 0.33 1.83
C LYS A 17 3.37 -0.49 3.11
N GLN A 18 3.89 -0.05 4.27
CA GLN A 18 3.65 -0.74 5.53
C GLN A 18 2.17 -0.74 5.92
N LEU A 19 1.45 0.37 5.68
CA LEU A 19 0.01 0.43 5.90
C LEU A 19 -0.74 -0.54 4.99
N ILE A 20 -0.39 -0.59 3.70
CA ILE A 20 -1.00 -1.54 2.74
C ILE A 20 -0.72 -2.99 3.15
N LEU A 21 0.50 -3.31 3.61
CA LEU A 21 0.85 -4.64 4.13
C LEU A 21 0.01 -5.01 5.35
N LYS A 22 -0.20 -4.08 6.28
CA LYS A 22 -1.08 -4.28 7.44
C LYS A 22 -2.52 -4.59 7.01
N LEU A 23 -3.08 -3.77 6.11
CA LEU A 23 -4.44 -3.98 5.58
C LEU A 23 -4.58 -5.31 4.84
N ASN A 24 -3.52 -5.73 4.14
CA ASN A 24 -3.48 -7.03 3.48
C ASN A 24 -3.56 -8.18 4.49
N VAL A 25 -2.82 -8.12 5.60
CA VAL A 25 -2.89 -9.11 6.67
C VAL A 25 -4.28 -9.15 7.30
N GLU A 26 -4.87 -7.98 7.60
CA GLU A 26 -6.24 -7.86 8.14
C GLU A 26 -7.30 -8.41 7.17
N SER A 27 -7.03 -8.36 5.87
CA SER A 27 -7.89 -8.89 4.80
C SER A 27 -7.56 -10.32 4.39
N ASN A 28 -6.95 -11.12 5.29
CA ASN A 28 -6.55 -12.52 5.05
C ASN A 28 -5.63 -12.71 3.83
N ASN A 29 -4.75 -11.73 3.55
CA ASN A 29 -3.80 -11.72 2.44
C ASN A 29 -4.41 -11.73 1.03
N ASN A 30 -5.62 -11.17 0.86
CA ASN A 30 -6.32 -11.15 -0.44
C ASN A 30 -6.04 -9.91 -1.31
N ILE A 31 -5.34 -8.89 -0.77
CA ILE A 31 -5.16 -7.61 -1.46
C ILE A 31 -3.93 -7.64 -2.38
N ILE A 32 -2.79 -8.10 -1.86
CA ILE A 32 -1.50 -8.04 -2.56
C ILE A 32 -1.29 -9.33 -3.36
N LEU A 33 -1.22 -9.20 -4.68
CA LEU A 33 -0.90 -10.30 -5.59
C LEU A 33 0.61 -10.56 -5.66
N GLN A 34 1.42 -9.49 -5.66
CA GLN A 34 2.86 -9.59 -5.70
C GLN A 34 3.52 -8.34 -5.09
N ASN A 35 4.60 -8.54 -4.35
CA ASN A 35 5.48 -7.47 -3.93
C ASN A 35 6.61 -7.31 -4.96
N ILE A 36 6.73 -6.12 -5.56
CA ILE A 36 7.73 -5.79 -6.58
C ILE A 36 8.75 -4.84 -5.94
N ASP A 37 9.35 -5.32 -4.86
CA ASP A 37 10.56 -4.73 -4.30
C ASP A 37 11.70 -5.05 -5.23
N ASN A 38 12.06 -4.14 -6.16
CA ASN A 38 13.36 -4.09 -6.88
C ASN A 38 13.35 -3.12 -8.08
N SER A 39 12.85 -1.89 -7.94
CA SER A 39 13.20 -0.84 -8.92
C SER A 39 14.27 0.07 -8.31
N TYR A 40 15.54 -0.36 -8.38
CA TYR A 40 16.69 0.51 -8.17
C TYR A 40 16.83 1.44 -9.38
N ASN A 41 15.89 2.37 -9.55
CA ASN A 41 16.09 3.48 -10.48
C ASN A 41 16.71 4.63 -9.69
N ASN A 42 17.96 4.97 -10.00
CA ASN A 42 18.62 6.23 -9.58
C ASN A 42 18.70 6.49 -8.06
N ASN A 43 19.12 5.51 -7.26
CA ASN A 43 19.36 5.64 -5.80
C ASN A 43 18.11 5.91 -4.95
N GLU A 44 16.90 5.85 -5.51
CA GLU A 44 15.65 5.96 -4.77
C GLU A 44 15.03 4.57 -4.58
N GLN A 45 14.73 4.20 -3.33
CA GLN A 45 14.04 2.95 -3.01
C GLN A 45 12.55 3.11 -3.34
N GLU A 46 12.14 2.67 -4.52
CA GLU A 46 10.73 2.67 -4.91
C GLU A 46 10.00 1.43 -4.35
N SER A 47 8.92 1.65 -3.62
CA SER A 47 8.05 0.59 -3.08
C SER A 47 6.89 0.34 -4.04
N ILE A 48 7.02 -0.71 -4.86
CA ILE A 48 6.03 -1.08 -5.87
C ILE A 48 5.30 -2.36 -5.46
N LEU A 49 3.96 -2.32 -5.48
CA LEU A 49 3.09 -3.45 -5.20
C LEU A 49 2.19 -3.73 -6.40
N LEU A 50 1.93 -5.00 -6.67
CA LEU A 50 0.84 -5.45 -7.52
C LEU A 50 -0.30 -5.93 -6.64
N ILE A 51 -1.46 -5.31 -6.77
CA ILE A 51 -2.67 -5.66 -6.01
C ILE A 51 -3.75 -6.21 -6.93
N ASP A 52 -4.75 -6.88 -6.35
CA ASP A 52 -6.00 -7.14 -7.03
C ASP A 52 -6.80 -5.84 -7.17
N GLY A 53 -7.21 -5.53 -8.40
CA GLY A 53 -7.87 -4.28 -8.74
C GLY A 53 -9.20 -4.06 -8.02
N VAL A 54 -9.87 -5.12 -7.56
CA VAL A 54 -11.12 -5.00 -6.80
C VAL A 54 -10.94 -4.30 -5.45
N TYR A 55 -9.73 -4.28 -4.90
CA TYR A 55 -9.42 -3.64 -3.62
C TYR A 55 -8.89 -2.21 -3.75
N LEU A 56 -8.78 -1.66 -4.97
CA LEU A 56 -8.20 -0.34 -5.18
C LEU A 56 -8.97 0.77 -4.42
N ASP A 57 -10.30 0.77 -4.55
CA ASP A 57 -11.13 1.80 -3.90
C ASP A 57 -11.19 1.61 -2.38
N PHE A 58 -11.21 0.35 -1.93
CA PHE A 58 -11.09 0.01 -0.51
C PHE A 58 -9.78 0.55 0.09
N LEU A 59 -8.65 0.32 -0.58
CA LEU A 59 -7.35 0.80 -0.12
C LEU A 59 -7.29 2.31 -0.05
N LYS A 60 -7.81 3.04 -1.05
CA LYS A 60 -7.85 4.50 -1.02
C LYS A 60 -8.62 5.01 0.19
N MET A 61 -9.84 4.50 0.39
CA MET A 61 -10.70 4.90 1.50
C MET A 61 -10.06 4.60 2.86
N GLU A 62 -9.47 3.40 3.02
CA GLU A 62 -8.92 2.98 4.30
C GLU A 62 -7.58 3.64 4.62
N LEU A 63 -6.75 3.92 3.60
CA LEU A 63 -5.54 4.72 3.78
C LEU A 63 -5.88 6.16 4.21
N ASP A 64 -6.87 6.79 3.55
CA ASP A 64 -7.34 8.14 3.94
C ASP A 64 -7.85 8.12 5.40
N ARG A 65 -8.59 7.08 5.79
CA ARG A 65 -9.07 6.90 7.17
C ARG A 65 -7.91 6.76 8.16
N LEU A 66 -6.93 5.92 7.88
CA LEU A 66 -5.78 5.69 8.77
C LEU A 66 -4.91 6.95 8.90
N LEU A 67 -4.66 7.66 7.80
CA LEU A 67 -3.89 8.89 7.79
C LEU A 67 -4.61 10.00 8.57
N SER A 68 -5.92 10.16 8.36
CA SER A 68 -6.70 11.15 9.11
C SER A 68 -6.67 10.89 10.63
N LYS A 69 -6.80 9.63 11.06
CA LYS A 69 -6.75 9.28 12.47
C LYS A 69 -5.40 9.64 13.12
N ASN A 70 -4.29 9.33 12.44
CA ASN A 70 -2.96 9.65 12.96
C ASN A 70 -2.71 11.17 13.04
N ILE A 71 -3.19 11.95 12.06
CA ILE A 71 -3.02 13.41 12.07
C ILE A 71 -3.75 14.05 13.26
N TYR A 72 -4.96 13.59 13.60
CA TYR A 72 -5.70 14.13 14.74
C TYR A 72 -5.15 13.68 16.11
N GLU A 73 -4.65 12.45 16.23
CA GLU A 73 -4.01 11.99 17.48
C GLU A 73 -2.69 12.75 17.74
N GLU A 74 -1.91 13.08 16.70
CA GLU A 74 -0.73 13.94 16.82
C GLU A 74 -1.07 15.37 17.27
N GLU A 75 -2.20 15.95 16.84
CA GLU A 75 -2.61 17.29 17.26
C GLU A 75 -3.10 17.35 18.71
N GLU A 76 -3.75 16.30 19.23
CA GLU A 76 -4.23 16.23 20.62
C GLU A 76 -3.11 15.97 21.64
N GLU A 77 -2.09 15.17 21.31
CA GLU A 77 -0.96 14.89 22.23
C GLU A 77 0.02 16.07 22.38
N ASN A 78 -0.01 17.05 21.47
CA ASN A 78 0.85 18.23 21.47
C ASN A 78 0.21 19.49 22.10
N LEU A 79 -0.95 19.35 22.77
CA LEU A 79 -1.64 20.41 23.53
C LEU A 79 -1.53 20.23 25.06
#